data_AF-A0A401QNY1-F1
#
_entry.id   AF-A0A401QNY1-F1
#
_cell.length_a   1.000
_cell.length_b   1.000
_cell.length_c   1.000
_cell.angle_alpha   90.00
_cell.angle_beta   90.00
_cell.angle_gamma   90.00
#
_symmetry.space_group_name_H-M   'P 1'
#
loop_
_entity.id
_entity.type
_entity.pdbx_description
1 polymer ?
#
loop_
_entity_poly.entity_id
_entity_poly.type
_entity_poly.pdbx_seq_one_letter_code
_entity_poly.pdbx_strand_id
1 'polypeptide(L)'
;VLTKHNDDEAYAWESLAGGSFTVKTYTGKGDGEYSADAVIRGTKVVLHLKEDQAESQDEGEKTKIEEVGSDEEGDGEKKDKKKTKKIKEKYIDQEELNKTKPIWTRNPDDITQEEYGEFYKSLTNDWEDHLAVKHFSVEGQLEFCALLFIPRRAPFENKKKKNNIKLYVRRVFIMDSCKELILEYLNFVRGVVDSEDLPLNISREMLQQSKTL
;
A
#
# COMPACT_ATOMS: atom_id res chain seq x y z
N VAL A 1 1.48 16.34 -15.22
CA VAL A 1 2.08 16.61 -13.88
C VAL A 1 1.89 18.07 -13.57
N LEU A 2 1.28 18.39 -12.43
CA LEU A 2 1.05 19.75 -11.96
C LEU A 2 1.91 19.97 -10.71
N THR A 3 2.72 21.01 -10.63
CA THR A 3 3.64 21.21 -9.52
C THR A 3 3.73 22.68 -9.09
N LYS A 4 3.89 22.90 -7.78
CA LYS A 4 4.14 24.20 -7.17
C LYS A 4 5.24 24.07 -6.11
N HIS A 5 6.43 24.56 -6.46
CA HIS A 5 7.53 24.76 -5.51
C HIS A 5 7.28 26.02 -4.66
N ASN A 6 7.94 26.16 -3.51
CA ASN A 6 7.77 27.35 -2.67
C ASN A 6 8.37 28.61 -3.34
N ASP A 7 9.55 28.45 -3.93
CA ASP A 7 10.36 29.54 -4.50
C ASP A 7 10.13 29.75 -6.00
N ASP A 8 9.10 29.13 -6.57
CA ASP A 8 8.83 29.19 -8.01
C ASP A 8 7.32 29.27 -8.31
N GLU A 9 6.96 29.55 -9.56
CA GLU A 9 5.58 29.57 -10.02
C GLU A 9 4.98 28.15 -10.13
N ALA A 10 3.68 28.07 -10.41
CA ALA A 10 2.99 26.81 -10.66
C ALA A 10 3.14 26.41 -12.14
N TYR A 11 3.56 25.16 -12.36
CA TYR A 11 3.82 24.62 -13.71
C TYR A 11 3.02 23.34 -13.97
N ALA A 12 2.45 23.26 -15.17
CA ALA A 12 1.85 22.08 -15.75
C ALA A 12 2.80 21.51 -16.80
N TRP A 13 3.33 20.31 -16.53
CA TRP A 13 4.10 19.51 -17.47
C TRP A 13 3.22 18.42 -18.08
N GLU A 14 3.26 18.27 -19.40
CA GLU A 14 2.49 17.28 -20.14
C GLU A 14 3.35 16.59 -21.21
N SER A 15 3.23 15.27 -21.32
CA SER A 15 3.89 14.48 -22.37
C SER A 15 3.08 13.24 -22.70
N LEU A 16 3.12 12.86 -23.98
CA LEU A 16 2.61 11.59 -24.50
C LEU A 16 3.71 10.54 -24.68
N ALA A 17 4.90 10.77 -24.10
CA ALA A 17 6.09 9.94 -24.25
C ALA A 17 6.58 9.77 -25.72
N GLY A 18 6.18 10.67 -26.62
CA GLY A 18 6.56 10.68 -28.04
C GLY A 18 7.92 11.34 -28.36
N GLY A 19 8.78 11.54 -27.36
CA GLY A 19 10.07 12.21 -27.51
C GLY A 19 10.07 13.73 -27.25
N SER A 20 8.92 14.32 -26.95
CA SER A 20 8.80 15.73 -26.53
C SER A 20 7.81 15.91 -25.37
N PHE A 21 7.86 17.07 -24.74
CA PHE A 21 6.96 17.47 -23.66
C PHE A 21 6.69 18.97 -23.72
N THR A 22 5.61 19.40 -23.07
CA THR A 22 5.25 20.82 -22.93
C THR A 22 5.22 21.22 -21.47
N VAL A 23 5.57 22.48 -21.19
CA VAL A 23 5.50 23.09 -19.86
C VAL A 23 4.75 24.40 -19.99
N LYS A 24 3.71 24.59 -19.17
CA LYS A 24 2.90 25.82 -19.12
C LYS A 24 2.81 26.32 -17.68
N THR A 25 2.91 27.62 -17.47
CA THR A 25 2.57 28.23 -16.18
C THR A 25 1.05 28.27 -16.01
N TYR A 26 0.54 28.07 -14.80
CA TYR A 26 -0.88 28.22 -14.51
C TYR A 26 -1.11 28.90 -13.16
N THR A 27 -2.20 29.63 -13.02
CA THR A 27 -2.60 30.25 -11.76
C THR A 27 -3.77 29.48 -11.16
N GLY A 28 -3.68 29.12 -9.88
CA GLY A 28 -4.73 28.37 -9.18
C GLY A 28 -6.01 29.17 -8.88
N LYS A 29 -6.31 30.22 -9.66
CA LYS A 29 -7.48 31.08 -9.49
C LYS A 29 -8.29 31.15 -10.78
N GLY A 30 -9.47 30.53 -10.74
CA GLY A 30 -10.62 30.88 -11.55
C GLY A 30 -10.64 30.33 -12.97
N ASP A 31 -9.70 30.74 -13.81
CA ASP A 31 -9.92 30.70 -15.25
C ASP A 31 -8.72 30.06 -15.96
N GLY A 32 -8.78 28.74 -16.14
CA GLY A 32 -7.75 27.97 -16.83
C GLY A 32 -8.03 26.47 -16.79
N GLU A 33 -7.46 25.73 -17.75
CA GLU A 33 -7.66 24.28 -17.93
C GLU A 33 -7.35 23.45 -16.67
N TYR A 34 -6.54 23.98 -15.75
CA TYR A 34 -6.10 23.31 -14.52
C TYR A 34 -6.64 23.94 -13.22
N SER A 35 -7.68 24.78 -13.28
CA SER A 35 -8.17 25.54 -12.11
C SER A 35 -8.75 24.63 -11.00
N ALA A 36 -9.46 23.57 -11.38
CA ALA A 36 -10.02 22.60 -10.44
C ALA A 36 -8.96 21.70 -9.78
N ASP A 37 -7.80 21.54 -10.44
CA ASP A 37 -6.71 20.65 -10.03
C ASP A 37 -5.47 21.42 -9.54
N ALA A 38 -5.66 22.70 -9.19
CA ALA A 38 -4.57 23.56 -8.82
C ALA A 38 -3.87 23.09 -7.54
N VAL A 39 -2.54 23.02 -7.59
CA VAL A 39 -1.71 22.54 -6.50
C VAL A 39 -1.20 23.75 -5.73
N ILE A 40 -1.59 23.85 -4.46
CA ILE A 40 -1.15 24.95 -3.58
C ILE A 40 0.33 24.76 -3.19
N ARG A 41 0.76 23.50 -3.02
CA ARG A 41 2.15 23.10 -2.74
C ARG A 41 2.34 21.63 -3.11
N GLY A 42 3.53 21.28 -3.60
CA GLY A 42 3.89 19.90 -3.94
C GLY A 42 3.56 19.57 -5.40
N THR A 43 3.28 18.30 -5.69
CA THR A 43 3.10 17.82 -7.07
C THR A 43 1.91 16.87 -7.16
N LYS A 44 1.05 17.07 -8.15
CA LYS A 44 -0.02 16.16 -8.56
C LYS A 44 0.34 15.50 -9.88
N VAL A 45 0.37 14.16 -9.88
CA VAL A 45 0.58 13.37 -11.10
C VAL A 45 -0.78 12.92 -11.60
N VAL A 46 -1.14 13.33 -12.81
CA VAL A 46 -2.37 12.89 -13.50
C VAL A 46 -1.95 11.85 -14.53
N LEU A 47 -2.52 10.64 -14.41
CA LEU A 47 -2.27 9.52 -15.32
C LEU A 47 -3.48 9.36 -16.23
N HIS A 48 -3.30 9.61 -17.53
CA HIS A 48 -4.31 9.27 -18.54
C HIS A 48 -4.13 7.80 -18.90
N LEU A 49 -4.98 6.94 -18.33
CA LEU A 49 -4.98 5.51 -18.61
C LEU A 49 -5.41 5.27 -20.07
N LYS A 50 -4.86 4.23 -20.68
CA LYS A 50 -5.30 3.76 -22.00
C LYS A 50 -6.70 3.14 -21.88
N GLU A 51 -7.44 3.13 -22.99
CA GLU A 51 -8.82 2.61 -23.04
C GLU A 51 -8.92 1.15 -22.56
N ASP A 52 -7.90 0.33 -22.85
CA ASP A 52 -7.82 -1.08 -22.48
C ASP A 52 -7.36 -1.34 -21.03
N GLN A 53 -6.93 -0.30 -20.31
CA GLN A 53 -6.51 -0.40 -18.90
C GLN A 53 -7.55 0.20 -17.93
N ALA A 54 -8.62 0.82 -18.46
CA ALA A 54 -9.67 1.44 -17.66
C ALA A 54 -10.56 0.42 -16.94
N GLU A 55 -10.75 -0.79 -17.50
CA GLU A 55 -11.58 -1.85 -16.90
C GLU A 55 -11.00 -2.39 -15.58
N SER A 56 -9.70 -2.23 -15.32
CA SER A 56 -9.05 -2.73 -14.09
C SER A 56 -9.32 -1.86 -12.84
N GLN A 57 -9.93 -0.68 -12.97
CA GLN A 57 -10.28 0.16 -11.82
C GLN A 57 -11.54 -0.31 -11.08
N ASP A 58 -12.48 -0.96 -11.77
CA ASP A 58 -13.83 -1.21 -11.21
C ASP A 58 -13.86 -2.36 -10.17
N GLU A 59 -12.80 -3.18 -10.12
CA GLU A 59 -12.70 -4.29 -9.15
C GLU A 59 -12.09 -3.89 -7.79
N GLY A 60 -11.29 -2.81 -7.73
CA GLY A 60 -10.57 -2.40 -6.52
C GLY A 60 -11.34 -1.46 -5.57
N GLU A 61 -12.41 -0.83 -6.05
CA GLU A 61 -13.11 0.26 -5.34
C GLU A 61 -14.37 -0.20 -4.59
N LYS A 62 -14.47 -1.48 -4.22
CA LYS A 62 -15.53 -1.95 -3.30
C LYS A 62 -15.10 -1.73 -1.85
N THR A 63 -15.00 -0.46 -1.46
CA THR A 63 -15.06 -0.09 -0.03
C THR A 63 -16.35 -0.65 0.56
N LYS A 64 -16.22 -1.46 1.60
CA LYS A 64 -17.29 -2.13 2.34
C LYS A 64 -18.30 -1.08 2.82
N ILE A 65 -19.50 -1.08 2.23
CA ILE A 65 -20.63 -0.29 2.71
C ILE A 65 -21.09 -0.95 4.01
N GLU A 66 -20.75 -0.36 5.16
CA GLU A 66 -21.42 -0.70 6.42
C GLU A 66 -22.82 -0.09 6.39
N GLU A 67 -23.84 -0.94 6.22
CA GLU A 67 -25.20 -0.61 6.63
C GLU A 67 -25.21 -0.49 8.16
N VAL A 68 -25.16 0.75 8.65
CA VAL A 68 -25.53 1.03 10.03
C VAL A 68 -27.05 0.84 10.12
N GLY A 69 -27.45 -0.35 10.54
CA GLY A 69 -28.82 -0.65 10.93
C GLY A 69 -29.21 0.25 12.10
N SER A 70 -30.21 1.10 11.88
CA SER A 70 -30.99 1.71 12.95
C SER A 70 -32.30 0.93 13.03
N ASP A 71 -32.31 -0.10 13.88
CA ASP A 71 -33.55 -0.61 14.45
C ASP A 71 -34.17 0.50 15.31
N GLU A 72 -35.40 0.90 15.01
CA GLU A 72 -36.45 1.13 16.01
C GLU A 72 -37.82 1.29 15.34
N GLU A 73 -38.79 0.58 15.92
CA GLU A 73 -40.17 0.39 15.48
C GLU A 73 -41.07 1.64 15.59
N GLY A 74 -42.21 1.64 14.89
CA GLY A 74 -43.44 2.26 15.40
C GLY A 74 -44.15 3.33 14.56
N ASP A 75 -45.10 2.86 13.73
CA ASP A 75 -46.47 3.38 13.49
C ASP A 75 -46.77 4.85 13.08
N GLY A 76 -47.72 5.02 12.14
CA GLY A 76 -48.46 6.29 11.94
C GLY A 76 -48.62 6.81 10.50
N GLU A 77 -49.87 6.84 10.02
CA GLU A 77 -50.37 7.21 8.68
C GLU A 77 -50.13 8.66 8.15
N LYS A 78 -50.09 8.75 6.79
CA LYS A 78 -50.57 9.82 5.86
C LYS A 78 -49.95 11.24 5.85
N LYS A 79 -49.28 11.61 4.73
CA LYS A 79 -49.76 12.58 3.70
C LYS A 79 -48.66 13.03 2.72
N ASP A 80 -49.10 13.22 1.47
CA ASP A 80 -48.44 13.87 0.34
C ASP A 80 -47.48 15.03 0.69
N LYS A 81 -46.21 14.87 0.34
CA LYS A 81 -45.27 15.97 0.06
C LYS A 81 -44.18 15.51 -0.92
N LYS A 82 -44.29 16.05 -2.14
CA LYS A 82 -43.25 16.26 -3.17
C LYS A 82 -41.84 15.74 -2.77
N LYS A 83 -41.45 14.56 -3.29
CA LYS A 83 -40.10 14.00 -3.12
C LYS A 83 -39.06 14.91 -3.79
N THR A 84 -38.51 15.86 -3.05
CA THR A 84 -37.22 16.48 -3.37
C THR A 84 -36.18 15.37 -3.26
N LYS A 85 -35.52 15.03 -4.39
CA LYS A 85 -34.38 14.11 -4.38
C LYS A 85 -33.31 14.71 -3.47
N LYS A 86 -33.17 14.19 -2.24
CA LYS A 86 -31.99 14.44 -1.40
C LYS A 86 -30.78 13.88 -2.18
N ILE A 87 -30.01 14.78 -2.77
CA ILE A 87 -28.68 14.47 -3.29
C ILE A 87 -27.87 14.08 -2.06
N LYS A 88 -27.57 12.80 -1.90
CA LYS A 88 -26.59 12.33 -0.93
C LYS A 88 -25.23 12.74 -1.50
N GLU A 89 -24.67 13.82 -0.97
CA GLU A 89 -23.25 14.14 -1.23
C GLU A 89 -22.43 12.94 -0.77
N LYS A 90 -21.79 12.28 -1.75
CA LYS A 90 -20.92 11.14 -1.53
C LYS A 90 -19.58 11.72 -1.06
N TYR A 91 -19.45 11.93 0.24
CA TYR A 91 -18.15 12.20 0.84
C TYR A 91 -17.35 10.90 0.82
N ILE A 92 -16.33 10.84 -0.04
CA ILE A 92 -15.29 9.83 0.07
C ILE A 92 -14.36 10.34 1.16
N ASP A 93 -14.52 9.80 2.35
CA ASP A 93 -13.56 10.05 3.42
C ASP A 93 -12.24 9.40 3.03
N GLN A 94 -11.15 10.16 3.10
CA GLN A 94 -9.83 9.65 2.74
C GLN A 94 -9.28 8.86 3.92
N GLU A 95 -9.63 7.57 3.97
CA GLU A 95 -9.11 6.67 5.00
C GLU A 95 -7.60 6.44 4.81
N GLU A 96 -6.84 6.58 5.89
CA GLU A 96 -5.41 6.26 5.89
C GLU A 96 -5.23 4.76 5.61
N LEU A 97 -4.71 4.42 4.42
CA LEU A 97 -4.48 3.04 4.02
C LEU A 97 -3.25 2.41 4.71
N ASN A 98 -2.27 3.23 5.13
CA ASN A 98 -1.00 2.76 5.68
C ASN A 98 -0.99 2.67 7.22
N LYS A 99 -2.00 2.03 7.81
CA LYS A 99 -2.11 1.90 9.27
C LYS A 99 -0.99 1.04 9.88
N THR A 100 -0.48 0.07 9.14
CA THR A 100 0.58 -0.84 9.62
C THR A 100 1.97 -0.24 9.41
N LYS A 101 2.56 0.32 10.46
CA LYS A 101 3.94 0.82 10.44
C LYS A 101 4.96 -0.34 10.42
N PRO A 102 6.13 -0.17 9.77
CA PRO A 102 7.16 -1.20 9.72
C PRO A 102 7.84 -1.41 11.08
N ILE A 103 7.45 -2.46 11.81
CA ILE A 103 7.97 -2.72 13.16
C ILE A 103 9.42 -3.22 13.18
N TRP A 104 9.91 -3.82 12.08
CA TRP A 104 11.29 -4.32 11.97
C TRP A 104 12.36 -3.22 11.92
N THR A 105 11.94 -1.95 11.86
CA THR A 105 12.84 -0.79 11.88
C THR A 105 13.01 -0.20 13.28
N ARG A 106 12.19 -0.64 14.24
CA ARG A 106 12.25 -0.22 15.65
C ARG A 106 13.21 -1.12 16.42
N ASN A 107 13.73 -0.60 17.53
CA ASN A 107 14.53 -1.39 18.46
C ASN A 107 13.72 -2.57 19.01
N PRO A 108 14.19 -3.82 18.94
CA PRO A 108 13.47 -4.99 19.47
C PRO A 108 13.01 -4.86 20.92
N ASP A 109 13.76 -4.16 21.77
CA ASP A 109 13.47 -3.99 23.20
C ASP A 109 12.27 -3.08 23.48
N ASP A 110 11.94 -2.19 22.52
CA ASP A 110 10.85 -1.22 22.62
C ASP A 110 9.55 -1.73 21.98
N ILE A 111 9.51 -2.99 21.54
CA ILE A 111 8.36 -3.58 20.84
C ILE A 111 7.69 -4.59 21.75
N THR A 112 6.40 -4.37 22.04
CA THR A 112 5.66 -5.30 22.88
C THR A 112 5.23 -6.54 22.11
N GLN A 113 4.94 -7.61 22.84
CA GLN A 113 4.44 -8.86 22.25
C GLN A 113 3.11 -8.67 21.52
N GLU A 114 2.30 -7.71 21.97
CA GLU A 114 1.02 -7.33 21.35
C GLU A 114 1.24 -6.66 20.00
N GLU A 115 2.21 -5.74 19.89
CA GLU A 115 2.58 -5.11 18.62
C GLU A 115 3.09 -6.13 17.59
N TYR A 116 3.88 -7.12 18.03
CA TYR A 116 4.30 -8.23 17.15
C TYR A 116 3.09 -9.07 16.70
N GLY A 117 2.11 -9.31 17.57
CA GLY A 117 0.89 -10.06 17.26
C GLY A 117 0.00 -9.34 16.25
N GLU A 118 -0.27 -8.06 16.48
CA GLU A 118 -1.02 -7.20 15.55
C GLU A 118 -0.35 -7.13 14.18
N PHE A 119 0.97 -6.94 14.16
CA PHE A 119 1.73 -6.95 12.91
C PHE A 119 1.64 -8.30 12.20
N TYR A 120 1.79 -9.43 12.91
CA TYR A 120 1.64 -10.77 12.33
C TYR A 120 0.27 -10.97 11.69
N LYS A 121 -0.81 -10.62 12.39
CA LYS A 121 -2.20 -10.71 11.87
C LYS A 121 -2.38 -9.89 10.61
N SER A 122 -1.86 -8.65 10.61
CA SER A 122 -1.91 -7.77 9.42
C SER A 122 -1.07 -8.29 8.25
N LEU A 123 0.04 -8.99 8.53
CA LEU A 123 0.95 -9.52 7.52
C LEU A 123 0.40 -10.77 6.83
N THR A 124 -0.17 -11.69 7.61
CA THR A 124 -0.57 -13.04 7.17
C THR A 124 -2.06 -13.17 6.89
N ASN A 125 -2.87 -12.17 7.31
CA ASN A 125 -4.33 -12.24 7.34
C ASN A 125 -4.86 -13.42 8.17
N ASP A 126 -4.08 -13.84 9.17
CA ASP A 126 -4.47 -14.80 10.19
C ASP A 126 -5.22 -14.06 11.32
N TRP A 127 -6.23 -14.70 11.89
CA TRP A 127 -6.97 -14.16 13.03
C TRP A 127 -6.35 -14.61 14.36
N GLU A 128 -5.53 -15.66 14.34
CA GLU A 128 -4.79 -16.16 15.50
C GLU A 128 -3.43 -15.46 15.61
N ASP A 129 -2.89 -15.37 16.84
CA ASP A 129 -1.53 -14.86 17.05
C ASP A 129 -0.47 -15.88 16.64
N HIS A 130 0.75 -15.40 16.39
CA HIS A 130 1.89 -16.26 16.11
C HIS A 130 2.26 -17.12 17.34
N LEU A 131 2.97 -18.23 17.10
CA LEU A 131 3.50 -19.09 18.15
C LEU A 131 4.78 -18.48 18.75
N ALA A 132 5.67 -18.03 17.88
CA ALA A 132 6.95 -17.44 18.24
C ALA A 132 7.34 -16.40 17.19
N VAL A 133 8.06 -15.37 17.64
CA VAL A 133 8.65 -14.34 16.80
C VAL A 133 10.15 -14.26 17.09
N LYS A 134 10.94 -14.00 16.05
CA LYS A 134 12.35 -13.66 16.21
C LYS A 134 12.68 -12.46 15.32
N HIS A 135 13.15 -11.42 15.98
CA HIS A 135 13.69 -10.23 15.36
C HIS A 135 15.21 -10.41 15.18
N PHE A 136 15.69 -10.17 13.98
CA PHE A 136 17.10 -10.19 13.60
C PHE A 136 17.48 -8.84 13.02
N SER A 137 18.63 -8.33 13.43
CA SER A 137 19.32 -7.23 12.77
C SER A 137 20.76 -7.67 12.58
N VAL A 138 21.23 -7.60 11.34
CA VAL A 138 22.59 -8.00 10.95
C VAL A 138 23.25 -6.80 10.32
N GLU A 139 24.35 -6.39 10.93
CA GLU A 139 25.24 -5.33 10.44
C GLU A 139 26.56 -5.96 9.98
N GLY A 140 27.08 -5.55 8.82
CA GLY A 140 28.32 -6.10 8.29
C GLY A 140 28.46 -5.93 6.78
N GLN A 141 28.95 -6.95 6.10
CA GLN A 141 29.07 -6.95 4.63
C GLN A 141 27.71 -6.92 3.93
N LEU A 142 26.68 -7.48 4.56
CA LEU A 142 25.29 -7.34 4.17
C LEU A 142 24.53 -6.79 5.37
N GLU A 143 23.86 -5.66 5.17
CA GLU A 143 23.02 -5.04 6.18
C GLU A 143 21.54 -5.38 5.90
N PHE A 144 20.89 -6.00 6.89
CA PHE A 144 19.46 -6.28 6.83
C PHE A 144 18.83 -6.45 8.21
N CYS A 145 17.55 -6.08 8.29
CA CYS A 145 16.67 -6.43 9.39
C CYS A 145 15.67 -7.48 8.92
N ALA A 146 15.40 -8.48 9.75
CA ALA A 146 14.43 -9.52 9.47
C ALA A 146 13.55 -9.79 10.67
N LEU A 147 12.29 -10.09 10.37
CA LEU A 147 11.26 -10.34 11.36
C LEU A 147 10.51 -11.60 10.95
N LEU A 148 10.82 -12.68 11.64
CA LEU A 148 10.34 -14.03 11.32
C LEU A 148 9.36 -14.52 12.37
N PHE A 149 8.27 -15.11 11.90
CA PHE A 149 7.17 -15.64 12.68
C PHE A 149 6.97 -17.12 12.40
N ILE A 150 6.68 -17.85 13.46
CA ILE A 150 6.21 -19.23 13.40
C ILE A 150 4.70 -19.21 13.64
N PRO A 151 3.87 -19.66 12.68
CA PRO A 151 2.43 -19.74 12.88
C PRO A 151 2.08 -20.82 13.92
N ARG A 152 0.99 -20.63 14.69
CA ARG A 152 0.49 -21.63 15.65
C ARG A 152 -0.04 -22.88 14.97
N ARG A 153 -0.64 -22.72 13.81
CA ARG A 153 -1.19 -23.80 13.01
C ARG A 153 -0.38 -23.95 11.74
N ALA A 154 -0.09 -25.19 11.39
CA ALA A 154 0.44 -25.48 10.07
C ALA A 154 -0.60 -25.02 9.02
N PRO A 155 -0.22 -24.21 8.04
CA PRO A 155 -1.12 -23.83 6.96
C PRO A 155 -1.51 -25.08 6.17
N PHE A 156 -2.76 -25.14 5.72
CA PHE A 156 -3.22 -26.22 4.84
C PHE A 156 -2.33 -26.28 3.59
N GLU A 157 -1.75 -27.45 3.30
CA GLU A 157 -0.90 -27.68 2.14
C GLU A 157 -1.70 -27.51 0.85
N ASN A 158 -1.69 -26.29 0.32
CA ASN A 158 -2.04 -26.03 -1.06
C ASN A 158 -0.73 -26.00 -1.85
N LYS A 159 -0.66 -26.73 -2.97
CA LYS A 159 0.46 -26.70 -3.95
C LYS A 159 0.68 -25.33 -4.63
N LYS A 160 0.11 -24.26 -4.07
CA LYS A 160 0.21 -22.88 -4.56
C LYS A 160 1.57 -22.28 -4.20
N LYS A 161 1.88 -21.19 -4.91
CA LYS A 161 3.14 -20.44 -4.87
C LYS A 161 3.57 -20.15 -3.42
N LYS A 162 4.85 -20.41 -3.14
CA LYS A 162 5.47 -20.28 -1.80
C LYS A 162 5.71 -18.79 -1.54
N ASN A 163 4.81 -18.14 -0.79
CA ASN A 163 4.76 -16.67 -0.63
C ASN A 163 4.85 -16.27 0.85
N ASN A 164 5.87 -16.74 1.53
CA ASN A 164 5.84 -16.79 3.00
C ASN A 164 6.71 -15.70 3.62
N ILE A 165 7.75 -15.25 2.91
CA ILE A 165 8.65 -14.20 3.36
C ILE A 165 8.66 -13.09 2.32
N LYS A 166 8.31 -11.87 2.75
CA LYS A 166 8.34 -10.68 1.91
C LYS A 166 9.72 -10.04 1.99
N LEU A 167 10.34 -9.84 0.83
CA LEU A 167 11.60 -9.13 0.67
C LEU A 167 11.33 -7.66 0.37
N TYR A 168 11.93 -6.81 1.19
CA TYR A 168 11.99 -5.37 1.03
C TYR A 168 13.45 -4.98 0.80
N VAL A 169 13.62 -3.92 0.02
CA VAL A 169 14.91 -3.25 -0.11
C VAL A 169 14.68 -1.77 0.15
N ARG A 170 15.36 -1.23 1.15
CA ARG A 170 15.19 0.16 1.63
C ARG A 170 13.72 0.48 1.93
N ARG A 171 13.02 -0.45 2.59
CA ARG A 171 11.58 -0.37 2.91
C ARG A 171 10.64 -0.36 1.69
N VAL A 172 11.15 -0.62 0.49
CA VAL A 172 10.34 -0.78 -0.72
C VAL A 172 10.09 -2.27 -0.94
N PHE A 173 8.83 -2.66 -1.05
CA PHE A 173 8.46 -4.04 -1.36
C PHE A 173 9.00 -4.44 -2.73
N ILE A 174 9.69 -5.57 -2.80
CA ILE A 174 10.28 -6.10 -4.04
C ILE A 174 9.54 -7.37 -4.47
N MET A 175 9.52 -8.39 -3.61
CA MET A 175 8.92 -9.68 -3.94
C MET A 175 8.51 -10.46 -2.68
N ASP A 176 7.55 -11.36 -2.81
CA ASP A 176 7.06 -12.23 -1.73
C ASP A 176 7.49 -13.71 -1.88
N SER A 177 8.20 -14.05 -2.96
CA SER A 177 8.53 -15.44 -3.33
C SER A 177 10.02 -15.60 -3.65
N CYS A 178 10.88 -15.34 -2.66
CA CYS A 178 12.30 -15.64 -2.77
C CYS A 178 12.56 -17.08 -2.29
N LYS A 179 12.60 -18.04 -3.22
CA LYS A 179 12.88 -19.46 -2.92
C LYS A 179 14.30 -19.71 -2.43
N GLU A 180 15.22 -18.81 -2.75
CA GLU A 180 16.63 -18.90 -2.36
C GLU A 180 16.85 -18.44 -0.91
N LEU A 181 15.99 -17.54 -0.41
CA LEU A 181 16.12 -16.95 0.92
C LEU A 181 15.88 -17.94 2.08
N ILE A 182 15.04 -18.95 1.86
CA ILE A 182 14.72 -19.93 2.91
C ILE A 182 14.71 -21.36 2.39
N LEU A 183 15.23 -22.25 3.23
CA LEU A 183 15.27 -23.68 2.96
C LEU A 183 13.86 -24.25 2.89
N GLU A 184 13.64 -25.22 2.00
CA GLU A 184 12.32 -25.76 1.69
C GLU A 184 11.59 -26.35 2.92
N TYR A 185 12.34 -26.93 3.87
CA TYR A 185 11.77 -27.48 5.10
C TYR A 185 11.32 -26.40 6.11
N LEU A 186 11.76 -25.15 5.95
CA LEU A 186 11.33 -24.00 6.75
C LEU A 186 10.27 -23.15 6.05
N ASN A 187 9.66 -23.66 4.99
CA ASN A 187 8.66 -22.95 4.20
C ASN A 187 7.35 -22.63 4.97
N PHE A 188 7.21 -23.04 6.23
CA PHE A 188 6.10 -22.61 7.08
C PHE A 188 6.35 -21.24 7.74
N VAL A 189 7.61 -20.79 7.84
CA VAL A 189 7.99 -19.52 8.47
C VAL A 189 7.40 -18.37 7.66
N ARG A 190 6.78 -17.41 8.36
CA ARG A 190 6.23 -16.19 7.77
C ARG A 190 7.08 -15.00 8.17
N GLY A 191 7.22 -13.97 7.35
CA GLY A 191 7.97 -12.81 7.80
C GLY A 191 8.30 -11.78 6.75
N VAL A 192 9.16 -10.87 7.18
CA VAL A 192 9.70 -9.77 6.38
C VAL A 192 11.22 -9.78 6.51
N VAL A 193 11.91 -9.56 5.39
CA VAL A 193 13.34 -9.28 5.34
C VAL A 193 13.51 -7.96 4.61
N ASP A 194 14.18 -6.99 5.22
CA ASP A 194 14.44 -5.67 4.65
C ASP A 194 15.95 -5.45 4.63
N SER A 195 16.51 -5.31 3.42
CA SER A 195 17.95 -5.06 3.24
C SER A 195 18.19 -3.66 2.70
N GLU A 196 19.25 -3.02 3.18
CA GLU A 196 19.64 -1.67 2.71
C GLU A 196 20.54 -1.73 1.45
N ASP A 197 21.19 -2.88 1.24
CA ASP A 197 22.36 -3.02 0.35
C ASP A 197 22.21 -4.06 -0.78
N LEU A 198 21.02 -4.67 -0.96
CA LEU A 198 20.82 -5.60 -2.06
C LEU A 198 20.82 -4.88 -3.43
N PRO A 199 21.64 -5.33 -4.41
CA PRO A 199 21.64 -4.77 -5.76
C PRO A 199 20.36 -5.18 -6.50
N LEU A 200 19.47 -4.22 -6.69
CA LEU A 200 18.26 -4.40 -7.49
C LEU A 200 18.57 -4.28 -8.98
N ASN A 201 17.91 -5.12 -9.77
CA ASN A 201 17.89 -4.92 -11.22
C ASN A 201 17.12 -3.64 -11.60
N ILE A 202 17.24 -3.21 -12.86
CA ILE A 202 16.58 -1.99 -13.36
C ILE A 202 15.06 -2.04 -13.18
N SER A 203 14.43 -3.22 -13.29
CA SER A 203 12.99 -3.36 -13.10
C SER A 203 12.55 -3.28 -11.63
N ARG A 204 13.48 -3.41 -10.66
CA ARG A 204 13.21 -3.54 -9.21
C ARG A 204 12.26 -4.69 -8.86
N GLU A 205 12.04 -5.62 -9.77
CA GLU A 205 11.14 -6.77 -9.56
C GLU A 205 11.92 -8.07 -9.32
N MET A 206 13.19 -8.13 -9.75
CA MET A 206 14.04 -9.30 -9.55
C MET A 206 15.38 -8.87 -8.97
N LEU A 207 15.92 -9.70 -8.09
CA LEU A 207 17.29 -9.49 -7.60
C LEU A 207 18.26 -9.73 -8.75
N GLN A 208 19.25 -8.85 -8.89
CA GLN A 208 20.33 -9.10 -9.82
C GLN A 208 21.08 -10.34 -9.32
N GLN A 209 21.20 -11.38 -10.17
CA GLN A 209 21.80 -12.67 -9.78
C GLN A 209 23.11 -12.43 -9.02
N SER A 210 23.09 -12.72 -7.72
CA SER A 210 24.25 -12.54 -6.85
C SER A 210 24.34 -13.71 -5.89
N LYS A 211 25.57 -14.11 -5.55
CA LYS A 211 25.88 -15.19 -4.60
C LYS A 211 25.55 -14.82 -3.14
N THR A 212 24.77 -13.77 -2.93
CA THR A 212 24.52 -13.14 -1.61
C THR A 212 23.29 -13.72 -0.92
N LEU A 213 22.40 -14.36 -1.68
CA LEU A 213 21.21 -15.07 -1.18
C LEU A 213 21.52 -16.55 -0.94
#